data_AF-A0A1A9B324-F1
#
_entry.id   AF-A0A1A9B324-F1
#
_cell.length_a   1.000
_cell.length_b   1.000
_cell.length_c   1.000
_cell.angle_alpha   90.00
_cell.angle_beta   90.00
_cell.angle_gamma   90.00
#
_symmetry.space_group_name_H-M   'P 1'
#
loop_
_entity.id
_entity.type
_entity.pdbx_description
1 polymer ?
#
loop_
_entity_poly.entity_id
_entity_poly.type
_entity_poly.pdbx_seq_one_letter_code
_entity_poly.pdbx_strand_id
1 'polypeptide(L)' 'MSLSVEQIRNRLVLDARVIITDHWPRPGKADWCPICRWQWPCEPTQVAYAYLSLVGRGRWIPPHITR' A
#
# COMPACT_ATOMS: atom_id res chain seq x y z
N MET A 1 23.41 11.19 -11.52
CA MET A 1 23.56 10.06 -10.57
C MET A 1 22.36 9.15 -10.72
N SER A 2 22.56 7.87 -11.02
CA SER A 2 21.49 6.86 -11.05
C SER A 2 21.37 6.20 -9.67
N LEU A 3 20.14 5.84 -9.29
CA LEU A 3 19.90 5.07 -8.06
C LEU A 3 20.45 3.65 -8.22
N SER A 4 21.00 3.09 -7.15
CA SER A 4 21.29 1.65 -7.11
C SER A 4 19.99 0.84 -7.10
N VAL A 5 20.07 -0.43 -7.49
CA VAL A 5 18.92 -1.36 -7.44
C VAL A 5 18.28 -1.39 -6.05
N GLU A 6 19.09 -1.31 -4.99
CA GLU A 6 18.56 -1.35 -3.62
C GLU A 6 17.89 -0.05 -3.21
N GLN A 7 18.39 1.10 -3.69
CA GLN A 7 17.71 2.38 -3.48
C GLN A 7 16.36 2.42 -4.22
N ILE A 8 16.29 1.87 -5.43
CA ILE A 8 15.03 1.73 -6.18
C ILE A 8 14.07 0.82 -5.41
N ARG A 9 14.53 -0.35 -4.94
CA ARG A 9 13.70 -1.29 -4.17
C ARG A 9 13.16 -0.63 -2.90
N ASN A 10 14.00 0.06 -2.13
CA ASN A 10 13.57 0.76 -0.93
C ASN A 10 12.55 1.86 -1.25
N ARG A 11 12.72 2.57 -2.38
CA ARG A 11 11.76 3.58 -2.81
C ARG A 11 10.40 2.96 -3.14
N LEU A 12 10.38 1.88 -3.93
CA LEU A 12 9.15 1.18 -4.29
C LEU A 12 8.43 0.57 -3.09
N VAL A 13 9.16 0.11 -2.06
CA VAL A 13 8.56 -0.33 -0.79
C VAL A 13 7.83 0.81 -0.09
N LEU A 14 8.42 2.01 -0.07
CA LEU A 14 7.77 3.19 0.50
C LEU A 14 6.53 3.59 -0.31
N ASP A 15 6.65 3.63 -1.64
CA ASP A 15 5.54 3.99 -2.52
C ASP A 15 4.36 3.00 -2.36
N ALA A 16 4.64 1.69 -2.26
CA ALA A 16 3.61 0.68 -1.99
C ALA A 16 2.89 0.90 -0.65
N ARG A 17 3.63 1.27 0.42
CA ARG A 17 3.04 1.59 1.72
C ARG A 17 2.18 2.85 1.68
N VAL A 18 2.58 3.87 0.92
CA VAL A 18 1.78 5.08 0.69
C VAL A 18 0.49 4.73 -0.04
N ILE A 19 0.56 3.96 -1.13
CA ILE A 19 -0.64 3.50 -1.87
C ILE A 19 -1.60 2.76 -0.93
N ILE A 20 -1.10 1.81 -0.13
CA ILE A 20 -1.93 1.07 0.84
C ILE A 20 -2.55 2.01 1.87
N THR A 21 -1.81 3.01 2.33
CA THR A 21 -2.25 4.00 3.33
C THR A 21 -3.35 4.91 2.77
N ASP A 22 -3.13 5.48 1.60
CA ASP A 22 -4.08 6.42 0.98
C ASP A 22 -5.38 5.73 0.55
N HIS A 23 -5.27 4.47 0.11
CA HIS A 23 -6.43 3.68 -0.34
C HIS A 23 -7.12 2.92 0.80
N TRP A 24 -6.67 3.05 2.04
CA TRP A 24 -7.20 2.26 3.14
C TRP A 24 -8.67 2.61 3.46
N PRO A 25 -9.53 1.61 3.75
CA PRO A 25 -10.92 1.84 4.10
C PRO A 25 -11.09 2.72 5.34
N ARG A 26 -12.04 3.66 5.30
CA ARG A 26 -12.37 4.44 6.50
C ARG A 26 -13.10 3.56 7.53
N PRO A 27 -13.00 3.87 8.84
CA PRO A 27 -13.81 3.19 9.85
C PRO A 27 -15.29 3.15 9.49
N GLY A 28 -15.91 1.98 9.66
CA GLY A 28 -17.33 1.75 9.30
C GLY A 28 -17.60 1.54 7.80
N LYS A 29 -16.57 1.54 6.94
CA LYS A 29 -16.69 1.28 5.48
C LYS A 29 -15.61 0.34 4.97
N ALA A 30 -15.47 -0.83 5.60
CA ALA A 30 -14.35 -1.76 5.39
C ALA A 30 -14.20 -2.29 3.95
N ASP A 31 -15.27 -2.27 3.18
CA ASP A 31 -15.36 -2.75 1.79
C ASP A 31 -15.26 -1.61 0.77
N TRP A 32 -14.96 -0.38 1.18
CA TRP A 32 -14.96 0.79 0.28
C TRP A 32 -13.65 1.58 0.32
N CYS A 33 -13.09 1.86 -0.86
CA CYS A 33 -11.87 2.63 -1.03
C CYS A 33 -12.16 4.14 -1.16
N PRO A 34 -11.53 5.01 -0.36
CA PRO A 34 -11.78 6.45 -0.39
C PRO A 34 -11.26 7.17 -1.63
N ILE A 35 -10.23 6.63 -2.29
CA ILE A 35 -9.62 7.23 -3.47
C ILE A 35 -10.32 6.78 -4.75
N CYS A 36 -10.44 5.46 -4.96
CA CYS A 36 -11.08 4.90 -6.14
C CYS A 36 -12.61 4.99 -6.11
N ARG A 37 -13.20 5.20 -4.93
CA ARG A 37 -14.66 5.22 -4.68
C ARG A 37 -15.38 3.93 -5.12
N TRP A 38 -14.68 2.81 -5.04
CA TRP A 38 -15.16 1.46 -5.38
C TRP A 38 -14.83 0.46 -4.26
N GLN A 39 -15.18 -0.81 -4.47
CA GLN A 39 -14.86 -1.93 -3.61
C GLN A 39 -13.36 -1.99 -3.25
N TRP A 40 -13.10 -2.15 -1.96
CA TRP A 40 -11.78 -2.42 -1.41
C TRP A 40 -11.63 -3.94 -1.11
N PRO A 41 -10.45 -4.56 -1.37
CA PRO A 41 -9.23 -3.96 -1.90
C PRO A 41 -9.34 -3.64 -3.41
N CYS A 42 -9.08 -2.39 -3.77
CA CYS A 42 -9.01 -1.95 -5.16
C CYS A 42 -7.68 -2.37 -5.80
N GLU A 43 -7.62 -2.39 -7.14
CA GLU A 43 -6.44 -2.84 -7.89
C GLU A 43 -5.11 -2.21 -7.43
N PRO A 44 -5.00 -0.87 -7.19
CA PRO A 44 -3.76 -0.29 -6.67
C PRO A 44 -3.31 -0.90 -5.34
N THR A 45 -4.26 -1.16 -4.44
CA THR A 45 -3.97 -1.81 -3.16
C THR A 45 -3.51 -3.25 -3.36
N GLN A 46 -4.15 -4.00 -4.27
CA GLN A 46 -3.76 -5.38 -4.58
C GLN A 46 -2.34 -5.44 -5.16
N VAL A 47 -2.01 -4.57 -6.12
CA VAL A 47 -0.66 -4.47 -6.72
C VAL A 47 0.38 -4.09 -5.67
N ALA A 48 0.08 -3.12 -4.81
CA ALA A 48 1.00 -2.71 -3.74
C ALA A 48 1.28 -3.87 -2.75
N TYR A 49 0.24 -4.61 -2.33
CA TYR A 49 0.43 -5.79 -1.49
C TYR A 49 1.19 -6.92 -2.19
N ALA A 50 0.91 -7.16 -3.47
CA ALA A 50 1.64 -8.14 -4.27
C ALA A 50 3.14 -7.80 -4.34
N TYR A 51 3.47 -6.52 -4.55
CA TYR A 51 4.86 -6.06 -4.53
C TYR A 51 5.53 -6.25 -3.16
N LEU A 52 4.88 -5.85 -2.06
CA LEU A 52 5.42 -6.04 -0.71
C LEU A 52 5.65 -7.52 -0.39
N SER A 53 4.78 -8.40 -0.88
CA SER A 53 4.91 -9.86 -0.72
C SER A 53 6.11 -10.38 -1.51
N LEU A 54 6.26 -9.95 -2.78
CA LEU A 54 7.37 -10.33 -3.66
C LEU A 54 8.74 -9.96 -3.06
N VAL A 55 8.83 -8.81 -2.41
CA VAL A 55 10.09 -8.31 -1.81
C VAL A 55 10.24 -8.66 -0.33
N GLY A 56 9.41 -9.55 0.21
CA GLY A 56 9.52 -10.06 1.59
C GLY A 56 9.27 -9.02 2.68
N ARG A 57 8.48 -7.97 2.42
CA ARG A 57 8.23 -6.85 3.35
C ARG A 57 6.93 -6.97 4.17
N GLY A 58 6.29 -8.14 4.16
CA GLY A 58 5.12 -8.46 4.97
C GLY A 58 3.88 -7.62 4.64
N ARG A 59 2.77 -7.88 5.33
CA ARG A 59 1.54 -7.09 5.17
C ARG A 59 1.69 -5.77 5.94
N TRP A 60 1.66 -4.65 5.23
CA TRP A 60 1.63 -3.33 5.84
C TRP A 60 0.21 -2.97 6.30
N ILE A 61 0.09 -2.44 7.51
CA ILE A 61 -1.14 -1.86 8.06
C ILE A 61 -0.84 -0.41 8.42
N PRO A 62 -1.63 0.57 7.95
CA PRO A 62 -1.38 1.97 8.24
C PRO A 62 -1.41 2.27 9.75
N PRO A 63 -0.44 3.04 10.27
CA PRO A 63 -0.30 3.30 11.71
C PRO A 63 -1.42 4.20 12.29
N HIS A 64 -2.19 4.88 11.44
CA HIS A 64 -3.31 5.71 11.90
C HIS A 64 -4.56 4.88 12.26
N ILE A 65 -4.51 3.55 12.12
CA ILE A 65 -5.62 2.62 12.37
C ILE A 65 -5.41 1.82 13.66
N THR A 66 -4.21 1.89 14.23
CA THR A 66 -3.84 1.22 15.47
C THR A 66 -3.97 2.14 16.71
N ARG A 67 -4.78 3.20 16.63
CA ARG A 67 -5.16 4.06 17.79
C ARG A 67 -6.65 3.94 18.09
#